data_AF-Q22U46-F1
#
_entry.id   AF-Q22U46-F1
#
_cell.length_a   1.000
_cell.length_b   1.000
_cell.length_c   1.000
_cell.angle_alpha   90.00
_cell.angle_beta   90.00
_cell.angle_gamma   90.00
#
_symmetry.space_group_name_H-M   'P 1'
#
loop_
_entity.id
_entity.type
_entity.pdbx_description
1 polymer ?
#
loop_
_entity_poly.entity_id
_entity_poly.type
_entity_poly.pdbx_seq_one_letter_code
_entity_poly.pdbx_strand_id
1 'polypeptide(L)'
;MLKAFLIVAIVFLSILVQQVAAQVTPCPPGQYGPSSGSCTNCPANQTSISGQNTSAQSCTNCPANQSSLSGTDCQNCPSNYTSSSGQKCVPCAANQQSISGASCTSCASGYQSASGSSCTLIYSKIISFSLGLASFIYLLL
;
A
#
# COMPACT_ATOMS: atom_id res chain seq x y z
N MET A 1 -32.15 44.26 -33.68
CA MET A 1 -32.59 44.25 -32.27
C MET A 1 -32.92 42.85 -31.78
N LEU A 2 -33.90 42.13 -32.38
CA LEU A 2 -34.32 40.79 -31.93
C LEU A 2 -33.22 39.70 -31.98
N LYS A 3 -32.36 39.70 -33.01
CA LYS A 3 -31.23 38.76 -33.12
C LYS A 3 -30.19 38.92 -31.99
N ALA A 4 -29.97 40.14 -31.51
CA ALA A 4 -29.03 40.41 -30.42
C ALA A 4 -29.57 39.91 -29.07
N PHE A 5 -30.87 40.11 -28.81
CA PHE A 5 -31.54 39.56 -27.63
C PHE A 5 -31.53 38.03 -27.59
N LEU A 6 -31.74 37.38 -28.75
CA LEU A 6 -31.71 35.92 -28.85
C LEU A 6 -30.32 35.36 -28.52
N ILE A 7 -29.25 36.00 -29.00
CA ILE A 7 -27.87 35.58 -28.74
C ILE A 7 -27.51 35.75 -27.26
N VAL A 8 -27.88 36.89 -26.64
CA VAL A 8 -27.63 37.12 -25.21
C VAL A 8 -28.38 36.10 -24.35
N ALA A 9 -29.63 35.77 -24.69
CA ALA A 9 -30.41 34.75 -23.99
C ALA A 9 -29.81 33.33 -24.12
N ILE A 10 -29.32 32.95 -25.31
CA ILE A 10 -28.66 31.66 -25.54
C ILE A 10 -27.33 31.58 -24.77
N VAL A 11 -26.52 32.65 -24.79
CA VAL A 11 -25.26 32.70 -24.03
C VAL A 11 -25.53 32.61 -22.54
N PHE A 12 -26.56 33.31 -22.02
CA PHE A 12 -26.94 33.23 -20.61
C PHE A 12 -27.46 31.84 -20.22
N LEU A 13 -28.31 31.21 -21.04
CA LEU A 13 -28.76 29.82 -20.85
C LEU A 13 -27.59 28.82 -20.92
N SER A 14 -26.63 29.03 -21.83
CA SER A 14 -25.42 28.20 -21.93
C SER A 14 -24.57 28.32 -20.65
N ILE A 15 -24.38 29.55 -20.18
CA ILE A 15 -23.65 29.86 -18.94
C ILE A 15 -24.36 29.25 -17.73
N LEU A 16 -25.70 29.26 -17.69
CA LEU A 16 -26.49 28.60 -16.64
C LEU A 16 -26.38 27.06 -16.70
N VAL A 17 -26.32 26.47 -17.89
CA VAL A 17 -26.14 25.01 -18.08
C VAL A 17 -24.72 24.57 -17.71
N GLN A 18 -23.72 25.43 -17.88
CA GLN A 18 -22.31 25.13 -17.58
C GLN A 18 -21.97 25.11 -16.08
N GLN A 19 -22.86 25.59 -15.20
CA GLN A 19 -22.64 25.64 -13.73
C GLN A 19 -23.12 24.37 -13.02
N VAL A 20 -23.78 23.45 -13.74
CA VAL A 20 -24.34 22.20 -13.19
C VAL A 20 -23.33 21.05 -13.24
N ALA A 21 -22.13 21.26 -13.78
CA ALA A 21 -20.98 20.44 -13.43
C ALA A 21 -20.55 20.84 -12.01
N ALA A 22 -21.34 20.43 -11.01
CA ALA A 22 -20.92 20.46 -9.62
C ALA A 22 -19.47 19.98 -9.59
N GLN A 23 -18.60 20.77 -8.94
CA GLN A 23 -17.22 20.40 -8.64
C GLN A 23 -17.25 19.14 -7.77
N VAL A 24 -17.43 17.99 -8.43
CA VAL A 24 -17.39 16.68 -7.82
C VAL A 24 -15.91 16.34 -7.77
N THR A 25 -15.17 16.98 -6.86
CA THR A 25 -13.76 16.67 -6.65
C THR A 25 -13.70 15.25 -6.10
N PRO A 26 -13.18 14.27 -6.87
CA PRO A 26 -13.10 12.91 -6.40
C PRO A 26 -12.17 12.82 -5.19
N CYS A 27 -12.45 11.87 -4.30
CA CYS A 27 -11.54 11.60 -3.21
C CYS A 27 -10.18 11.12 -3.74
N PRO A 28 -9.08 11.50 -3.09
CA PRO A 28 -7.77 10.98 -3.45
C PRO A 28 -7.72 9.45 -3.29
N PRO A 29 -6.72 8.78 -3.87
CA PRO A 29 -6.51 7.35 -3.66
C PRO A 29 -6.44 6.99 -2.17
N GLY A 30 -6.94 5.81 -1.82
CA GLY A 30 -7.04 5.35 -0.44
C GLY A 30 -8.18 5.97 0.38
N GLN A 31 -9.02 6.83 -0.18
CA GLN A 31 -10.17 7.44 0.50
C GLN A 31 -11.47 7.28 -0.30
N TYR A 32 -12.64 7.37 0.33
CA TYR A 32 -13.94 7.33 -0.31
C TYR A 32 -14.90 8.37 0.28
N GLY A 33 -15.88 8.81 -0.49
CA GLY A 33 -16.92 9.70 0.02
C GLY A 33 -17.78 10.31 -1.08
N PRO A 34 -18.87 11.00 -0.71
CA PRO A 34 -19.57 11.86 -1.66
C PRO A 34 -18.54 12.92 -2.10
N SER A 35 -18.29 13.03 -3.39
CA SER A 35 -17.17 13.78 -3.95
C SER A 35 -17.33 15.31 -3.88
N SER A 36 -17.83 15.80 -2.74
CA SER A 36 -18.04 17.19 -2.32
C SER A 36 -17.11 17.60 -1.16
N GLY A 37 -15.95 16.94 -1.03
CA GLY A 37 -14.89 17.31 -0.09
C GLY A 37 -14.92 16.62 1.28
N SER A 38 -15.87 15.70 1.54
CA SER A 38 -15.91 14.89 2.77
C SER A 38 -15.44 13.46 2.50
N CYS A 39 -14.12 13.27 2.42
CA CYS A 39 -13.50 11.98 2.17
C CYS A 39 -13.15 11.24 3.48
N THR A 40 -13.46 9.95 3.51
CA THR A 40 -13.18 9.03 4.61
C THR A 40 -12.09 8.06 4.18
N ASN A 41 -11.17 7.73 5.08
CA ASN A 41 -10.10 6.78 4.78
C ASN A 41 -10.63 5.37 4.55
N CYS A 42 -10.08 4.68 3.55
CA CYS A 42 -10.21 3.22 3.48
C CYS A 42 -9.55 2.58 4.71
N PRO A 43 -10.09 1.44 5.18
CA PRO A 43 -9.46 0.65 6.24
C PRO A 43 -8.03 0.24 5.88
N ALA A 44 -7.23 -0.13 6.89
CA ALA A 44 -5.90 -0.67 6.64
C ALA A 44 -5.97 -1.94 5.77
N ASN A 45 -4.95 -2.13 4.92
CA ASN A 45 -4.84 -3.20 3.92
C ASN A 45 -5.89 -3.12 2.80
N GLN A 46 -6.56 -1.98 2.64
CA GLN A 46 -7.41 -1.66 1.52
C GLN A 46 -6.98 -0.33 0.88
N THR A 47 -7.29 -0.15 -0.40
CA THR A 47 -7.15 1.13 -1.10
C THR A 47 -8.36 1.35 -2.02
N SER A 48 -8.46 2.54 -2.58
CA SER A 48 -9.45 2.89 -3.61
C SER A 48 -8.77 3.70 -4.69
N ILE A 49 -9.25 3.59 -5.93
CA ILE A 49 -8.76 4.39 -7.05
C ILE A 49 -9.48 5.74 -7.05
N SER A 50 -8.73 6.83 -7.28
CA SER A 50 -9.30 8.17 -7.42
C SER A 50 -10.33 8.22 -8.56
N GLY A 51 -11.45 8.90 -8.32
CA GLY A 51 -12.43 9.18 -9.38
C GLY A 51 -13.67 8.28 -9.35
N GLN A 52 -13.65 7.18 -8.60
CA GLN A 52 -14.75 6.19 -8.55
C GLN A 52 -15.13 5.77 -7.11
N ASN A 53 -14.63 6.52 -6.14
CA ASN A 53 -14.64 6.21 -4.72
C ASN A 53 -15.76 6.96 -3.98
N THR A 54 -17.01 6.57 -4.27
CA THR A 54 -18.23 7.24 -3.78
C THR A 54 -18.77 6.66 -2.47
N SER A 55 -18.33 5.45 -2.07
CA SER A 55 -18.76 4.79 -0.84
C SER A 55 -17.66 3.87 -0.28
N ALA A 56 -17.86 3.36 0.93
CA ALA A 56 -16.93 2.44 1.58
C ALA A 56 -16.68 1.16 0.75
N GLN A 57 -17.62 0.78 -0.12
CA GLN A 57 -17.51 -0.40 -0.99
C GLN A 57 -16.48 -0.19 -2.11
N SER A 58 -16.08 1.05 -2.36
CA SER A 58 -15.01 1.37 -3.30
C SER A 58 -13.61 1.02 -2.77
N CYS A 59 -13.48 0.74 -1.46
CA CYS A 59 -12.25 0.23 -0.88
C CYS A 59 -12.09 -1.25 -1.24
N THR A 60 -11.03 -1.56 -1.97
CA THR A 60 -10.65 -2.92 -2.37
C THR A 60 -9.43 -3.37 -1.60
N ASN A 61 -9.35 -4.67 -1.36
CA ASN A 61 -8.20 -5.27 -0.68
C ASN A 61 -6.91 -4.99 -1.45
N CYS A 62 -5.84 -4.68 -0.71
CA CYS A 62 -4.52 -4.70 -1.30
C CYS A 62 -4.22 -6.07 -1.91
N PRO A 63 -3.54 -6.10 -3.08
CA PRO A 63 -3.14 -7.36 -3.68
C PRO A 63 -2.12 -8.09 -2.79
N ALA A 64 -1.88 -9.36 -3.10
CA ALA A 64 -0.86 -10.13 -2.39
C ALA A 64 0.51 -9.46 -2.48
N ASN A 65 1.32 -9.62 -1.43
CA ASN A 65 2.62 -8.97 -1.24
C ASN A 65 2.58 -7.45 -1.09
N GLN A 66 1.40 -6.86 -0.86
CA GLN A 66 1.22 -5.46 -0.55
C GLN A 66 0.37 -5.25 0.71
N SER A 67 0.51 -4.11 1.35
CA SER A 67 -0.34 -3.66 2.45
C SER A 67 -0.44 -2.13 2.46
N SER A 68 -1.42 -1.58 3.16
CA SER A 68 -1.62 -0.14 3.30
C SER A 68 -1.94 0.22 4.75
N LEU A 69 -1.56 1.43 5.14
CA LEU A 69 -2.16 2.07 6.31
C LEU A 69 -3.54 2.62 5.91
N SER A 70 -4.36 2.95 6.91
CA SER A 70 -5.66 3.55 6.62
C SER A 70 -5.48 4.87 5.86
N GLY A 71 -6.18 5.02 4.74
CA GLY A 71 -6.12 6.24 3.93
C GLY A 71 -4.95 6.31 2.95
N THR A 72 -4.15 5.25 2.82
CA THR A 72 -2.99 5.24 1.91
C THR A 72 -3.13 4.19 0.82
N ASP A 73 -2.38 4.37 -0.26
CA ASP A 73 -2.25 3.33 -1.28
C ASP A 73 -1.54 2.08 -0.78
N CYS A 74 -1.82 0.97 -1.47
CA CYS A 74 -1.11 -0.29 -1.24
C CYS A 74 0.36 -0.13 -1.62
N GLN A 75 1.23 -0.44 -0.67
CA GLN A 75 2.66 -0.44 -0.83
C GLN A 75 3.18 -1.87 -0.75
N ASN A 76 4.26 -2.13 -1.48
CA ASN A 76 4.96 -3.41 -1.43
C ASN A 76 5.37 -3.74 0.01
N CYS A 77 5.18 -5.00 0.40
CA CYS A 77 5.76 -5.49 1.64
C CYS A 77 7.29 -5.34 1.59
N PRO A 78 7.93 -4.96 2.71
CA PRO A 78 9.37 -4.81 2.75
C PRO A 78 10.07 -6.16 2.51
N SER A 79 11.37 -6.11 2.20
CA SER A 79 12.17 -7.33 2.02
C SER A 79 12.06 -8.26 3.23
N ASN A 80 11.98 -9.56 2.95
CA ASN A 80 11.75 -10.64 3.91
C ASN A 80 10.33 -10.68 4.53
N TYR A 81 9.38 -9.94 3.97
CA TYR A 81 7.96 -9.97 4.35
C TYR A 81 7.08 -10.26 3.12
N THR A 82 5.89 -10.77 3.37
CA THR A 82 4.85 -11.07 2.37
C THR A 82 3.46 -10.79 2.97
N SER A 83 2.42 -10.77 2.16
CA SER A 83 1.03 -10.68 2.63
C SER A 83 0.11 -11.44 1.70
N SER A 84 -0.99 -11.98 2.25
CA SER A 84 -2.14 -12.37 1.44
C SER A 84 -2.97 -11.13 1.10
N SER A 85 -3.82 -11.23 0.07
CA SER A 85 -4.70 -10.11 -0.30
C SER A 85 -5.53 -9.64 0.90
N GLY A 86 -5.53 -8.32 1.12
CA GLY A 86 -6.27 -7.68 2.22
C GLY A 86 -5.64 -7.82 3.61
N GLN A 87 -4.43 -8.38 3.71
CA GLN A 87 -3.76 -8.62 4.98
C GLN A 87 -2.51 -7.74 5.14
N LYS A 88 -2.10 -7.53 6.39
CA LYS A 88 -0.84 -6.85 6.71
C LYS A 88 0.37 -7.70 6.27
N CYS A 89 1.50 -7.03 6.04
CA CYS A 89 2.76 -7.72 5.82
C CYS A 89 3.16 -8.53 7.07
N VAL A 90 3.51 -9.79 6.84
CA VAL A 90 4.01 -10.75 7.83
C VAL A 90 5.39 -11.23 7.41
N PRO A 91 6.27 -11.56 8.36
CA PRO A 91 7.61 -12.03 8.04
C PRO A 91 7.56 -13.35 7.28
N CYS A 92 8.48 -13.54 6.33
CA CYS A 92 8.69 -14.85 5.72
C CYS A 92 9.05 -15.89 6.79
N ALA A 93 8.66 -17.14 6.55
CA ALA A 93 8.99 -18.24 7.44
C ALA A 93 10.52 -18.48 7.50
N ALA A 94 10.97 -19.27 8.47
CA ALA A 94 12.37 -19.70 8.54
C ALA A 94 12.78 -20.41 7.23
N ASN A 95 14.05 -20.22 6.83
CA ASN A 95 14.59 -20.70 5.55
C ASN A 95 13.92 -20.11 4.30
N GLN A 96 13.22 -18.98 4.42
CA GLN A 96 12.69 -18.23 3.29
C GLN A 96 13.12 -16.77 3.34
N GLN A 97 13.10 -16.12 2.18
CA GLN A 97 13.30 -14.68 2.02
C GLN A 97 12.42 -14.14 0.89
N SER A 98 12.25 -12.82 0.84
CA SER A 98 11.60 -12.14 -0.28
C SER A 98 12.32 -10.82 -0.55
N ILE A 99 12.29 -10.37 -1.80
CA ILE A 99 12.54 -8.96 -2.12
C ILE A 99 11.24 -8.17 -1.92
N SER A 100 11.35 -6.84 -1.85
CA SER A 100 10.17 -5.97 -1.71
C SER A 100 9.11 -6.27 -2.76
N GLY A 101 7.87 -6.53 -2.31
CA GLY A 101 6.72 -6.82 -3.17
C GLY A 101 6.69 -8.23 -3.78
N ALA A 102 7.58 -9.13 -3.37
CA ALA A 102 7.59 -10.52 -3.84
C ALA A 102 7.10 -11.50 -2.78
N SER A 103 6.66 -12.67 -3.25
CA SER A 103 6.35 -13.81 -2.39
C SER A 103 7.62 -14.39 -1.78
N CYS A 104 7.49 -15.03 -0.61
CA CYS A 104 8.60 -15.71 0.04
C CYS A 104 9.08 -16.90 -0.81
N THR A 105 10.39 -17.01 -0.99
CA THR A 105 11.07 -18.11 -1.67
C THR A 105 12.08 -18.76 -0.74
N SER A 106 12.28 -20.06 -0.91
CA SER A 106 13.24 -20.82 -0.09
C SER A 106 14.67 -20.34 -0.32
N CYS A 107 15.48 -20.36 0.72
CA CYS A 107 16.92 -20.16 0.61
C CYS A 107 17.55 -21.21 -0.32
N ALA A 108 18.59 -20.80 -1.05
CA ALA A 108 19.42 -21.74 -1.83
C ALA A 108 20.16 -22.72 -0.90
N SER A 109 20.61 -23.84 -1.46
CA SER A 109 21.43 -24.80 -0.73
C SER A 109 22.67 -24.12 -0.13
N GLY A 110 22.97 -24.43 1.15
CA GLY A 110 24.07 -23.79 1.87
C GLY A 110 23.70 -22.47 2.57
N TYR A 111 22.44 -22.00 2.45
CA TYR A 111 21.94 -20.79 3.11
C TYR A 111 20.76 -21.08 4.05
N GLN A 112 20.60 -20.26 5.08
CA GLN A 112 19.49 -20.29 6.03
C GLN A 112 19.08 -18.87 6.47
N SER A 113 17.83 -18.72 6.88
CA SER A 113 17.29 -17.49 7.45
C SER A 113 16.42 -17.77 8.68
N ALA A 114 16.44 -16.87 9.65
CA ALA A 114 15.36 -16.81 10.64
C ALA A 114 14.13 -16.15 10.01
N SER A 115 12.97 -16.24 10.67
CA SER A 115 11.76 -15.57 10.18
C SER A 115 11.99 -14.06 10.06
N GLY A 116 11.58 -13.49 8.92
CA GLY A 116 11.75 -12.05 8.64
C GLY A 116 13.19 -11.60 8.36
N SER A 117 14.11 -12.54 8.10
CA SER A 117 15.52 -12.25 7.81
C SER A 117 15.93 -12.72 6.42
N SER A 118 16.99 -12.13 5.88
CA SER A 118 17.57 -12.55 4.61
C SER A 118 18.34 -13.86 4.74
N CYS A 119 18.47 -14.60 3.63
CA CYS A 119 19.23 -15.83 3.60
C CYS A 119 20.72 -15.53 3.78
N THR A 120 21.35 -16.21 4.73
CA THR A 120 22.77 -16.09 5.06
C THR A 120 23.43 -17.45 4.99
N LEU A 121 24.73 -17.51 4.69
CA LEU A 121 25.46 -18.77 4.62
C LEU A 121 25.35 -19.54 5.94
N ILE A 122 25.17 -20.85 5.88
CA ILE A 122 25.02 -21.68 7.09
C ILE A 122 26.24 -21.53 8.00
N TYR A 123 27.44 -21.39 7.43
CA TYR A 123 28.69 -21.25 8.16
C TYR A 123 28.86 -19.89 8.88
N SER A 124 28.16 -18.82 8.47
CA SER A 124 28.28 -17.52 9.14
C SER A 124 27.54 -17.47 10.48
N LYS A 125 26.46 -18.26 10.66
CA LYS A 125 25.81 -18.39 11.98
C LYS A 125 26.69 -19.09 13.01
N ILE A 126 27.55 -20.02 12.58
CA ILE A 126 28.52 -20.70 13.46
C ILE A 126 29.54 -19.67 13.96
N ILE A 127 29.98 -18.74 13.11
CA ILE A 127 30.91 -17.67 13.48
C ILE A 127 30.24 -16.69 14.47
N SER A 128 28.97 -16.31 14.27
CA SER A 128 28.22 -15.48 15.25
C SER A 128 28.09 -16.14 16.62
N PHE A 129 27.83 -17.45 16.66
CA PHE A 129 27.77 -18.21 17.92
C PHE A 129 29.15 -18.33 18.58
N SER A 130 30.21 -18.49 17.77
CA SER A 130 31.61 -18.58 18.23
C SER A 130 32.10 -17.24 18.82
N LEU A 131 31.77 -16.12 18.18
CA LEU A 131 32.09 -14.76 18.67
C LEU A 131 31.25 -14.38 19.90
N GLY A 132 29.99 -14.83 19.97
CA GLY A 132 29.12 -14.65 21.14
C GLY A 132 29.65 -15.39 22.36
N LEU A 133 30.08 -16.64 22.20
CA LEU A 133 30.75 -17.40 23.26
C LEU A 133 32.11 -16.79 23.64
N ALA A 134 32.89 -16.29 22.68
CA ALA A 134 34.15 -15.59 22.96
C ALA A 134 33.94 -14.31 23.78
N SER A 135 32.87 -13.53 23.51
CA SER A 135 32.52 -12.34 24.29
C SER A 135 32.00 -12.69 25.69
N PHE A 136 31.28 -13.80 25.84
CA PHE A 136 30.79 -14.27 27.15
C PHE A 136 31.93 -14.77 28.04
N ILE A 137 32.95 -15.41 27.47
CA ILE A 137 34.15 -15.86 28.19
C ILE A 137 35.02 -14.67 28.62
N TYR A 138 35.14 -13.61 27.80
CA TYR A 138 35.93 -12.42 28.14
C TYR A 138 35.32 -11.56 29.24
N LEU A 139 34.01 -11.68 29.51
CA LEU A 139 33.33 -11.00 30.63
C LEU A 139 33.44 -11.77 31.96
N LEU A 140 33.90 -13.02 31.92
CA LEU A 140 34.09 -13.92 33.06
C LEU A 140 35.56 -14.06 33.48
N LEU A 141 36.47 -13.35 32.81
CA LEU A 141 37.91 -13.20 33.12
C LEU A 141 38.18 -11.80 33.66
#